data_AF-A0A7M2C9N6-F1
#
_entry.id   AF-A0A7M2C9N6-F1
#
_cell.length_a   1.000
_cell.length_b   1.000
_cell.length_c   1.000
_cell.angle_alpha   90.00
_cell.angle_beta   90.00
_cell.angle_gamma   90.00
#
_symmetry.space_group_name_H-M   'P 1'
#
loop_
_entity.id
_entity.type
_entity.pdbx_description
1 polymer ?
#
loop_
_entity_poly.entity_id
_entity_poly.type
_entity_poly.pdbx_seq_one_letter_code
_entity_poly.pdbx_strand_id
1 'polypeptide(L)'
;MAGMTTTLFARVPLKDMDPSALTMAIFAEIKDMPDIDGVKVSTAISAASFFHLNQTRANRKGFSRTSYIEHPLRNALRVLRWGVASEAILISVILHDTVEDCLDRILASFVPGCHAGIGVATQRELAFEWIAREFGEEASSLVRSLTNPVSTGTQLTKAQKREKYAADVAGKIRGNASAFIGKFTDFMDNAGGLHHNAVGGNERMVAHLAAKYHPVVAIFQDELAANYEAIRVLVSDAGMAEIELKLSLLSDRLGALAGATA
;
A
#
# COMPACT_ATOMS: atom_id res chain seq x y z
N MET A 1 21.29 -4.54 -28.05
CA MET A 1 20.86 -5.81 -27.43
C MET A 1 20.80 -5.60 -25.93
N ALA A 2 19.64 -5.19 -25.41
CA ALA A 2 19.44 -5.02 -23.97
C ALA A 2 19.24 -6.41 -23.37
N GLY A 3 20.18 -6.82 -22.52
CA GLY A 3 20.18 -8.14 -21.90
C GLY A 3 18.97 -8.28 -20.98
N MET A 4 18.11 -9.26 -21.27
CA MET A 4 17.15 -9.79 -20.31
C MET A 4 17.92 -10.43 -19.15
N THR A 5 18.41 -9.64 -18.20
CA THR A 5 18.67 -10.15 -16.85
C THR A 5 17.31 -10.42 -16.21
N THR A 6 16.73 -11.56 -16.59
CA THR A 6 15.59 -12.12 -15.86
C THR A 6 16.14 -12.45 -14.48
N THR A 7 15.93 -11.56 -13.52
CA THR A 7 16.33 -11.79 -12.15
C THR A 7 15.59 -13.03 -11.65
N LEU A 8 16.22 -13.81 -10.76
CA LEU A 8 15.60 -14.99 -10.13
C LEU A 8 14.17 -14.69 -9.63
N PHE A 9 13.95 -13.45 -9.19
CA PHE A 9 12.71 -12.96 -8.60
C PHE A 9 11.60 -12.58 -9.60
N ALA A 10 11.91 -12.39 -10.88
CA ALA A 10 10.91 -11.99 -11.89
C ALA A 10 9.77 -13.00 -12.04
N ARG A 11 10.04 -14.29 -11.79
CA ARG A 11 9.07 -15.39 -11.89
C ARG A 11 8.46 -15.83 -10.56
N VAL A 12 8.96 -15.30 -9.44
CA VAL A 12 8.46 -15.66 -8.11
C VAL A 12 7.22 -14.80 -7.81
N PRO A 13 6.09 -15.38 -7.39
CA PRO A 13 4.93 -14.60 -6.97
C PRO A 13 5.28 -13.73 -5.75
N LEU A 14 4.78 -12.49 -5.71
CA LEU A 14 5.06 -11.53 -4.63
C LEU A 14 4.80 -12.10 -3.22
N LYS A 15 3.76 -12.94 -3.08
CA LYS A 15 3.35 -13.55 -1.81
C LYS A 15 4.31 -14.64 -1.30
N ASP A 16 5.16 -15.17 -2.18
CA ASP A 16 6.09 -16.25 -1.89
C ASP A 16 7.51 -15.71 -1.64
N MET A 17 7.67 -14.37 -1.59
CA MET A 17 8.92 -13.69 -1.28
C MET A 17 8.93 -13.21 0.18
N ASP A 18 9.98 -13.57 0.91
CA ASP A 18 10.28 -13.02 2.23
C ASP A 18 10.82 -11.57 2.14
N PRO A 19 11.06 -10.87 3.27
CA PRO A 19 11.58 -9.50 3.23
C PRO A 19 12.90 -9.34 2.47
N SER A 20 13.79 -10.33 2.54
CA SER A 20 15.08 -10.28 1.86
C SER A 20 14.91 -10.39 0.36
N ALA A 21 14.12 -11.37 -0.10
CA ALA A 21 13.80 -11.56 -1.51
C ALA A 21 13.08 -10.34 -2.10
N LEU A 22 12.13 -9.75 -1.37
CA LEU A 22 11.43 -8.53 -1.80
C LEU A 22 12.39 -7.36 -1.94
N THR A 23 13.26 -7.14 -0.95
CA THR A 23 14.25 -6.06 -0.98
C THR A 23 15.21 -6.22 -2.16
N MET A 24 15.77 -7.43 -2.35
CA MET A 24 16.66 -7.71 -3.47
C MET A 24 15.97 -7.52 -4.82
N ALA A 25 14.71 -7.93 -4.94
CA ALA A 25 13.93 -7.71 -6.15
C ALA A 25 13.69 -6.23 -6.43
N ILE A 26 13.34 -5.42 -5.42
CA ILE A 26 13.18 -3.96 -5.57
C ILE A 26 14.48 -3.34 -6.09
N PHE A 27 15.63 -3.66 -5.49
CA PHE A 27 16.92 -3.13 -5.96
C PHE A 27 17.27 -3.59 -7.37
N ALA A 28 16.83 -4.77 -7.78
CA ALA A 28 17.01 -5.25 -9.13
C ALA A 28 16.17 -4.47 -10.15
N GLU A 29 14.92 -4.11 -9.81
CA GLU A 29 14.05 -3.30 -10.67
C GLU A 29 14.55 -1.86 -10.81
N ILE A 30 14.95 -1.21 -9.69
CA ILE A 30 15.37 0.21 -9.74
C ILE A 30 16.77 0.40 -10.32
N LYS A 31 17.58 -0.66 -10.44
CA LYS A 31 18.95 -0.57 -10.99
C LYS A 31 18.96 0.07 -12.38
N ASP A 32 17.92 -0.20 -13.18
CA ASP A 32 17.79 0.31 -14.55
C ASP A 32 16.92 1.58 -14.62
N MET A 33 16.60 2.20 -13.48
CA MET A 33 15.79 3.43 -13.36
C MET A 33 16.64 4.57 -12.80
N PRO A 34 17.30 5.38 -13.67
CA PRO A 34 18.29 6.38 -13.24
C PRO A 34 17.70 7.52 -12.38
N ASP A 35 16.39 7.76 -12.48
CA ASP A 35 15.69 8.81 -11.75
C ASP A 35 15.29 8.39 -10.32
N ILE A 36 15.61 7.17 -9.89
CA ILE A 36 15.35 6.66 -8.55
C ILE A 36 16.67 6.56 -7.78
N ASP A 37 16.81 7.31 -6.69
CA ASP A 37 17.95 7.21 -5.81
C ASP A 37 17.86 5.95 -4.94
N GLY A 38 18.68 4.95 -5.26
CA GLY A 38 18.78 3.70 -4.51
C GLY A 38 19.15 3.91 -3.03
N VAL A 39 19.85 4.98 -2.68
CA VAL A 39 20.17 5.31 -1.27
C VAL A 39 18.89 5.68 -0.53
N LYS A 40 18.06 6.57 -1.08
CA LYS A 40 16.77 6.94 -0.46
C LYS A 40 15.84 5.75 -0.34
N VAL A 41 15.77 4.89 -1.37
CA VAL A 41 14.98 3.65 -1.30
C VAL A 41 15.49 2.73 -0.19
N SER A 42 16.81 2.55 -0.08
CA SER A 42 17.41 1.78 1.02
C SER A 42 17.09 2.36 2.39
N THR A 43 17.13 3.68 2.52
CA THR A 43 16.79 4.38 3.77
C THR A 43 15.32 4.23 4.11
N ALA A 44 14.41 4.35 3.13
CA ALA A 44 12.97 4.15 3.33
C ALA A 44 12.64 2.71 3.76
N ILE A 45 13.24 1.70 3.12
CA ILE A 45 13.09 0.29 3.51
C ILE A 45 13.62 0.07 4.93
N SER A 46 14.78 0.64 5.25
CA SER A 46 15.39 0.53 6.58
C SER A 46 14.51 1.18 7.66
N ALA A 47 13.98 2.38 7.38
CA ALA A 47 13.07 3.09 8.27
C ALA A 47 11.77 2.30 8.48
N ALA A 48 11.09 1.86 7.41
CA ALA A 48 9.88 1.04 7.51
C ALA A 48 10.13 -0.27 8.28
N SER A 49 11.26 -0.95 8.02
CA SER A 49 11.64 -2.18 8.73
C SER A 49 11.83 -1.93 10.22
N PHE A 50 12.51 -0.84 10.57
CA PHE A 50 12.69 -0.43 11.95
C PHE A 50 11.37 -0.04 12.62
N PHE A 51 10.50 0.68 11.90
CA PHE A 51 9.20 1.11 12.43
C PHE A 51 8.30 -0.08 12.77
N HIS A 52 8.22 -1.04 11.84
CA HIS A 52 7.37 -2.21 11.96
C HIS A 52 8.07 -3.44 12.59
N LEU A 53 9.24 -3.29 13.23
CA LEU A 53 10.14 -4.38 13.65
C LEU A 53 9.45 -5.55 14.39
N ASN A 54 8.50 -5.26 15.28
CA ASN A 54 7.81 -6.26 16.10
C ASN A 54 6.35 -6.49 15.65
N GLN A 55 5.97 -5.92 14.52
CA GLN A 55 4.63 -6.06 13.96
C GLN A 55 4.60 -7.24 12.99
N THR A 56 3.45 -7.91 12.95
CA THR A 56 3.25 -9.10 12.13
C THR A 56 1.87 -9.07 11.49
N ARG A 57 1.72 -9.75 10.36
CA ARG A 57 0.41 -9.96 9.74
C ARG A 57 -0.10 -11.38 10.01
N ALA A 58 -1.41 -11.49 10.24
CA ALA A 58 -2.06 -12.76 10.56
C ALA A 58 -1.93 -13.80 9.45
N ASN A 59 -2.00 -15.07 9.84
CA ASN A 59 -1.81 -16.23 8.95
C ASN A 59 -2.79 -16.21 7.76
N ARG A 60 -2.26 -16.44 6.57
CA ARG A 60 -2.99 -16.76 5.33
C ARG A 60 -2.84 -18.26 5.08
N LYS A 61 -3.79 -18.95 4.44
CA LYS A 61 -3.77 -20.43 4.27
C LYS A 61 -2.41 -20.95 3.79
N GLY A 62 -1.77 -21.78 4.61
CA GLY A 62 -0.49 -22.42 4.26
C GLY A 62 0.74 -21.52 4.35
N PHE A 63 0.59 -20.28 4.80
CA PHE A 63 1.69 -19.33 5.03
C PHE A 63 1.90 -19.13 6.53
N SER A 64 3.17 -19.05 6.93
CA SER A 64 3.54 -18.65 8.28
C SER A 64 3.07 -17.23 8.59
N ARG A 65 3.00 -16.88 9.88
CA ARG A 65 2.86 -15.50 10.31
C ARG A 65 4.06 -14.72 9.78
N THR A 66 3.82 -13.65 9.05
CA THR A 66 4.91 -12.90 8.42
C THR A 66 5.16 -11.57 9.10
N SER A 67 6.38 -11.05 8.92
CA SER A 67 6.74 -9.70 9.37
C SER A 67 5.90 -8.67 8.60
N TYR A 68 5.45 -7.63 9.29
CA TYR A 68 4.59 -6.61 8.66
C TYR A 68 5.27 -5.95 7.45
N ILE A 69 6.60 -5.79 7.49
CA ILE A 69 7.39 -5.17 6.42
C ILE A 69 7.19 -5.80 5.04
N GLU A 70 6.83 -7.08 4.95
CA GLU A 70 6.54 -7.70 3.66
C GLU A 70 5.38 -7.02 2.93
N HIS A 71 4.42 -6.44 3.65
CA HIS A 71 3.28 -5.75 3.05
C HIS A 71 3.70 -4.52 2.22
N PRO A 72 4.33 -3.48 2.81
CA PRO A 72 4.80 -2.34 2.04
C PRO A 72 5.83 -2.74 0.97
N LEU A 73 6.68 -3.74 1.21
CA LEU A 73 7.65 -4.20 0.21
C LEU A 73 6.98 -4.91 -0.98
N ARG A 74 5.94 -5.74 -0.76
CA ARG A 74 5.14 -6.31 -1.85
C ARG A 74 4.44 -5.22 -2.65
N ASN A 75 3.95 -4.18 -1.98
CA ASN A 75 3.30 -3.05 -2.64
C ASN A 75 4.30 -2.25 -3.49
N ALA A 76 5.49 -1.99 -2.95
CA ALA A 76 6.59 -1.30 -3.63
C ALA A 76 7.05 -2.07 -4.88
N LEU A 77 7.28 -3.38 -4.76
CA LEU A 77 7.65 -4.21 -5.90
C LEU A 77 6.52 -4.29 -6.95
N ARG A 78 5.24 -4.28 -6.52
CA ARG A 78 4.11 -4.27 -7.45
C ARG A 78 4.06 -2.99 -8.29
N VAL A 79 4.25 -1.82 -7.69
CA VAL A 79 4.24 -0.55 -8.46
C VAL A 79 5.42 -0.47 -9.43
N LEU A 80 6.59 -0.97 -9.04
CA LEU A 80 7.74 -1.08 -9.95
C LEU A 80 7.44 -2.01 -11.12
N ARG A 81 6.78 -3.15 -10.88
CA ARG A 81 6.34 -4.08 -11.93
C ARG A 81 5.25 -3.52 -12.84
N TRP A 82 4.49 -2.53 -12.38
CA TRP A 82 3.61 -1.76 -13.25
C TRP A 82 4.36 -0.73 -14.11
N GLY A 83 5.67 -0.56 -13.89
CA GLY A 83 6.51 0.38 -14.62
C GLY A 83 6.49 1.79 -14.02
N VAL A 84 6.09 1.95 -12.75
CA VAL A 84 6.14 3.23 -12.07
C VAL A 84 7.60 3.63 -11.85
N ALA A 85 8.02 4.72 -12.50
CA ALA A 85 9.38 5.26 -12.42
C ALA A 85 9.44 6.57 -11.60
N SER A 86 8.62 6.68 -10.55
CA SER A 86 8.59 7.84 -9.64
C SER A 86 9.15 7.45 -8.27
N GLU A 87 10.27 8.08 -7.87
CA GLU A 87 10.87 7.94 -6.54
C GLU A 87 9.86 8.28 -5.44
N ALA A 88 9.12 9.39 -5.58
CA ALA A 88 8.17 9.85 -4.58
C ALA A 88 7.03 8.84 -4.37
N ILE A 89 6.48 8.25 -5.44
CA ILE A 89 5.47 7.20 -5.34
C ILE A 89 6.05 5.96 -4.64
N LEU A 90 7.23 5.51 -5.07
CA LEU A 90 7.89 4.33 -4.49
C LEU A 90 8.12 4.50 -2.98
N ILE A 91 8.71 5.62 -2.57
CA ILE A 91 8.94 5.92 -1.15
C ILE A 91 7.61 6.01 -0.40
N SER A 92 6.60 6.68 -0.98
CA SER A 92 5.30 6.81 -0.32
C SER A 92 4.63 5.46 -0.07
N VAL A 93 4.77 4.51 -0.99
CA VAL A 93 4.25 3.14 -0.85
C VAL A 93 5.01 2.36 0.22
N ILE A 94 6.34 2.53 0.31
CA ILE A 94 7.15 1.90 1.36
C ILE A 94 6.75 2.41 2.75
N LEU A 95 6.41 3.70 2.87
CA LEU A 95 6.12 4.38 4.13
C LEU A 95 4.61 4.54 4.44
N HIS A 96 3.70 4.04 3.60
CA HIS A 96 2.30 4.46 3.62
C HIS A 96 1.57 4.26 4.96
N ASP A 97 1.95 3.25 5.75
CA ASP A 97 1.34 2.94 7.04
C ASP A 97 2.12 3.49 8.24
N THR A 98 3.33 4.02 8.05
CA THR A 98 4.24 4.28 9.18
C THR A 98 3.73 5.41 10.08
N VAL A 99 3.10 6.44 9.50
CA VAL A 99 2.55 7.58 10.27
C VAL A 99 1.27 7.20 11.01
N GLU A 100 0.51 6.22 10.50
CA GLU A 100 -0.68 5.70 11.19
C GLU A 100 -0.32 4.78 12.34
N ASP A 101 0.56 3.82 12.08
CA ASP A 101 0.78 2.65 12.95
C ASP A 101 2.04 2.75 13.80
N CYS A 102 2.95 3.66 13.48
CA CYS A 102 4.29 3.73 14.09
C CYS A 102 4.70 5.15 14.48
N LEU A 103 3.75 6.07 14.63
CA LEU A 103 3.98 7.48 14.95
C LEU A 103 4.93 7.68 16.14
N ASP A 104 4.66 7.00 17.26
CA ASP A 104 5.48 7.11 18.48
C ASP A 104 6.94 6.75 18.23
N ARG A 105 7.20 5.76 17.38
CA ARG A 105 8.56 5.31 17.06
C ARG A 105 9.29 6.28 16.13
N ILE A 106 8.56 6.88 15.17
CA ILE A 106 9.11 7.96 14.32
C ILE A 106 9.56 9.12 15.22
N LEU A 107 8.67 9.58 16.09
CA LEU A 107 8.92 10.70 16.98
C LEU A 107 10.10 10.45 17.93
N ALA A 108 10.10 9.30 18.60
CA ALA A 108 11.14 8.97 19.57
C ALA A 108 12.54 8.80 18.95
N SER A 109 12.62 8.42 17.66
CA SER A 109 13.89 8.07 17.01
C SER A 109 14.45 9.18 16.13
N PHE A 110 13.58 9.99 15.50
CA PHE A 110 13.98 10.87 14.40
C PHE A 110 13.51 12.33 14.52
N VAL A 111 12.64 12.63 15.48
CA VAL A 111 12.15 13.99 15.73
C VAL A 111 12.69 14.49 17.09
N PRO A 112 13.66 15.41 17.11
CA PRO A 112 14.20 15.95 18.35
C PRO A 112 13.12 16.64 19.20
N GLY A 113 13.25 16.53 20.53
CA GLY A 113 12.39 17.23 21.49
C GLY A 113 11.45 16.33 22.28
N CYS A 114 10.69 16.94 23.18
CA CYS A 114 9.67 16.25 23.97
C CYS A 114 8.30 16.43 23.32
N HIS A 115 7.66 15.32 22.96
CA HIS A 115 6.36 15.31 22.28
C HIS A 115 5.18 15.03 23.23
N ALA A 116 5.47 14.94 24.53
CA ALA A 116 4.46 14.70 25.56
C ALA A 116 3.50 15.91 25.66
N GLY A 117 2.20 15.64 25.66
CA GLY A 117 1.17 16.67 25.75
C GLY A 117 0.85 17.40 24.43
N ILE A 118 1.55 17.09 23.34
CA ILE A 118 1.20 17.58 22.00
C ILE A 118 0.11 16.68 21.41
N GLY A 119 -0.88 17.27 20.73
CA GLY A 119 -1.96 16.52 20.09
C GLY A 119 -1.48 15.66 18.90
N VAL A 120 -2.14 14.52 18.67
CA VAL A 120 -1.78 13.55 17.61
C VAL A 120 -1.71 14.17 16.22
N ALA A 121 -2.57 15.15 15.91
CA ALA A 121 -2.52 15.86 14.63
C ALA A 121 -1.17 16.57 14.44
N THR A 122 -0.74 17.38 15.42
CA THR A 122 0.55 18.08 15.39
C THR A 122 1.73 17.10 15.41
N GLN A 123 1.61 16.00 16.14
CA GLN A 123 2.61 14.93 16.12
C GLN A 123 2.78 14.31 14.72
N ARG A 124 1.69 14.11 13.97
CA ARG A 124 1.76 13.64 12.58
C ARG A 124 2.41 14.68 11.66
N GLU A 125 2.15 15.98 11.87
CA GLU A 125 2.85 17.04 11.14
C GLU A 125 4.37 16.94 11.30
N LEU A 126 4.86 16.74 12.52
CA LEU A 126 6.29 16.54 12.78
C LEU A 126 6.86 15.30 12.07
N ALA A 127 6.09 14.22 12.00
CA ALA A 127 6.48 13.03 11.24
C ALA A 127 6.54 13.31 9.73
N PHE A 128 5.58 14.06 9.17
CA PHE A 128 5.60 14.46 7.76
C PHE A 128 6.76 15.43 7.45
N GLU A 129 7.09 16.34 8.35
CA GLU A 129 8.27 17.22 8.22
C GLU A 129 9.56 16.40 8.20
N TRP A 130 9.68 15.36 9.04
CA TRP A 130 10.79 14.43 8.98
C TRP A 130 10.88 13.70 7.64
N ILE A 131 9.75 13.16 7.14
CA ILE A 131 9.69 12.50 5.82
C ILE A 131 10.08 13.48 4.71
N ALA A 132 9.62 14.74 4.77
CA ALA A 132 9.93 15.76 3.78
C ALA A 132 11.44 16.06 3.75
N ARG A 133 12.06 16.18 4.92
CA ARG A 133 13.51 16.42 5.05
C ARG A 133 14.34 15.26 4.51
N GLU A 134 13.94 14.02 4.81
CA GLU A 134 14.72 12.82 4.47
C GLU A 134 14.51 12.38 3.01
N PHE A 135 13.28 12.45 2.52
CA PHE A 135 12.87 11.84 1.26
C PHE A 135 12.39 12.85 0.22
N GLY A 136 12.04 14.07 0.62
CA GLY A 136 11.54 15.15 -0.23
C GLY A 136 10.05 15.47 0.01
N GLU A 137 9.66 16.70 -0.33
CA GLU A 137 8.31 17.23 -0.14
C GLU A 137 7.23 16.41 -0.85
N GLU A 138 7.52 15.93 -2.07
CA GLU A 138 6.56 15.15 -2.85
C GLU A 138 6.26 13.80 -2.18
N ALA A 139 7.29 13.09 -1.71
CA ALA A 139 7.10 11.83 -0.98
C ALA A 139 6.30 12.05 0.31
N SER A 140 6.60 13.12 1.07
CA SER A 140 5.84 13.47 2.27
C SER A 140 4.37 13.79 1.99
N SER A 141 4.11 14.60 0.95
CA SER A 141 2.77 14.92 0.48
C SER A 141 1.98 13.67 0.09
N LEU A 142 2.63 12.71 -0.59
CA LEU A 142 2.01 11.44 -0.95
C LEU A 142 1.74 10.56 0.28
N VAL A 143 2.68 10.38 1.20
CA VAL A 143 2.44 9.63 2.45
C VAL A 143 1.27 10.24 3.22
N ARG A 144 1.21 11.57 3.32
CA ARG A 144 0.10 12.30 3.92
C ARG A 144 -1.23 12.02 3.22
N SER A 145 -1.25 12.01 1.88
CA SER A 145 -2.46 11.69 1.11
C SER A 145 -2.94 10.24 1.32
N LEU A 146 -2.02 9.31 1.56
CA LEU A 146 -2.32 7.91 1.83
C LEU A 146 -2.76 7.70 3.29
N THR A 147 -2.32 8.55 4.20
CA THR A 147 -2.64 8.47 5.63
C THR A 147 -4.11 8.76 5.92
N ASN A 148 -4.76 7.92 6.69
CA ASN A 148 -6.12 8.10 7.18
C ASN A 148 -6.18 9.23 8.22
N PRO A 149 -7.29 10.00 8.26
CA PRO A 149 -7.44 11.07 9.25
C PRO A 149 -7.40 10.51 10.67
N VAL A 150 -7.00 11.35 11.63
CA VAL A 150 -7.07 11.00 13.06
C VAL A 150 -8.51 10.67 13.42
N SER A 151 -8.71 9.54 14.09
CA SER A 151 -10.05 9.11 14.51
C SER A 151 -10.67 10.13 15.45
N THR A 152 -11.92 10.53 15.16
CA THR A 152 -12.70 11.45 16.01
C THR A 152 -13.29 10.78 17.25
N GLY A 153 -13.02 9.48 17.46
CA GLY A 153 -13.58 8.70 18.56
C GLY A 153 -15.07 8.35 18.41
N THR A 154 -15.72 8.79 17.33
CA THR A 154 -17.14 8.53 17.07
C THR A 154 -17.40 7.04 16.86
N GLN A 155 -18.32 6.47 17.63
CA GLN A 155 -18.72 5.07 17.47
C GLN A 155 -19.66 4.93 16.26
N LEU A 156 -19.16 4.29 15.20
CA LEU A 156 -19.92 3.95 14.01
C LEU A 156 -20.33 2.48 14.00
N THR A 157 -21.52 2.19 13.49
CA THR A 157 -21.96 0.82 13.19
C THR A 157 -21.06 0.18 12.12
N LYS A 158 -21.12 -1.15 11.96
CA LYS A 158 -20.35 -1.85 10.91
C LYS A 158 -20.71 -1.39 9.49
N ALA A 159 -21.96 -1.01 9.24
CA ALA A 159 -22.39 -0.48 7.94
C ALA A 159 -21.77 0.91 7.69
N GLN A 160 -21.92 1.82 8.66
CA GLN A 160 -21.33 3.16 8.59
C GLN A 160 -19.80 3.14 8.48
N LYS A 161 -19.11 2.19 9.13
CA LYS A 161 -17.65 2.01 8.97
C LYS A 161 -17.26 1.64 7.55
N ARG A 162 -18.08 0.83 6.86
CA ARG A 162 -17.84 0.42 5.46
C ARG A 162 -18.10 1.58 4.50
N GLU A 163 -19.20 2.30 4.69
CA GLU A 163 -19.51 3.51 3.91
C GLU A 163 -18.44 4.57 4.10
N LYS A 164 -18.02 4.83 5.34
CA LYS A 164 -16.92 5.75 5.64
C LYS A 164 -15.62 5.31 4.97
N TYR A 165 -15.26 4.03 5.05
CA TYR A 165 -14.06 3.52 4.39
C TYR A 165 -14.10 3.75 2.87
N ALA A 166 -15.23 3.44 2.22
CA ALA A 166 -15.41 3.65 0.80
C ALA A 166 -15.32 5.15 0.44
N ALA A 167 -15.99 6.03 1.19
CA ALA A 167 -15.92 7.47 1.00
C ALA A 167 -14.51 8.04 1.23
N ASP A 168 -13.79 7.55 2.25
CA ASP A 168 -12.42 7.96 2.55
C ASP A 168 -11.45 7.52 1.42
N VAL A 169 -11.66 6.35 0.81
CA VAL A 169 -10.87 5.93 -0.37
C VAL A 169 -11.19 6.82 -1.56
N ALA A 170 -12.47 7.03 -1.89
CA ALA A 170 -12.88 7.90 -3.00
C ALA A 170 -12.32 9.32 -2.86
N GLY A 171 -12.38 9.89 -1.65
CA GLY A 171 -11.86 11.24 -1.39
C GLY A 171 -10.34 11.34 -1.56
N LYS A 172 -9.58 10.29 -1.23
CA LYS A 172 -8.11 10.28 -1.36
C LYS A 172 -7.64 10.17 -2.80
N ILE A 173 -8.32 9.37 -3.62
CA ILE A 173 -7.87 9.08 -4.99
C ILE A 173 -8.40 10.08 -6.02
N ARG A 174 -9.48 10.81 -5.70
CA ARG A 174 -10.16 11.70 -6.64
C ARG A 174 -9.23 12.71 -7.30
N GLY A 175 -9.05 12.59 -8.62
CA GLY A 175 -8.21 13.48 -9.41
C GLY A 175 -6.72 13.38 -9.08
N ASN A 176 -6.29 12.36 -8.33
CA ASN A 176 -4.92 12.20 -7.86
C ASN A 176 -4.36 10.83 -8.28
N ALA A 177 -3.72 10.81 -9.44
CA ALA A 177 -3.17 9.59 -10.04
C ALA A 177 -2.12 8.89 -9.15
N SER A 178 -1.27 9.66 -8.46
CA SER A 178 -0.26 9.09 -7.55
C SER A 178 -0.90 8.43 -6.33
N ALA A 179 -1.92 9.07 -5.73
CA ALA A 179 -2.70 8.48 -4.64
C ALA A 179 -3.52 7.27 -5.11
N PHE A 180 -4.04 7.30 -6.34
CA PHE A 180 -4.67 6.13 -6.97
C PHE A 180 -3.71 4.95 -6.99
N ILE A 181 -2.49 5.10 -7.52
CA ILE A 181 -1.50 4.02 -7.58
C ILE A 181 -1.17 3.49 -6.18
N GLY A 182 -0.90 4.39 -5.23
CA GLY A 182 -0.60 4.02 -3.84
C GLY A 182 -1.74 3.27 -3.14
N LYS A 183 -2.98 3.76 -3.25
CA LYS A 183 -4.14 3.08 -2.66
C LYS A 183 -4.53 1.82 -3.40
N PHE A 184 -4.37 1.76 -4.71
CA PHE A 184 -4.71 0.58 -5.48
C PHE A 184 -3.75 -0.58 -5.18
N THR A 185 -2.44 -0.32 -5.06
CA THR A 185 -1.48 -1.38 -4.68
C THR A 185 -1.74 -1.93 -3.28
N ASP A 186 -2.06 -1.08 -2.30
CA ASP A 186 -2.46 -1.52 -0.95
C ASP A 186 -3.76 -2.34 -1.00
N PHE A 187 -4.77 -1.84 -1.72
CA PHE A 187 -6.03 -2.54 -1.93
C PHE A 187 -5.82 -3.92 -2.58
N MET A 188 -4.89 -4.05 -3.52
CA MET A 188 -4.55 -5.34 -4.14
C MET A 188 -3.97 -6.34 -3.13
N ASP A 189 -3.08 -5.91 -2.22
CA ASP A 189 -2.51 -6.80 -1.21
C ASP A 189 -3.53 -7.21 -0.13
N ASN A 190 -4.51 -6.33 0.14
CA ASN A 190 -5.56 -6.56 1.13
C ASN A 190 -6.76 -7.32 0.56
N ALA A 191 -7.46 -6.74 -0.42
CA ALA A 191 -8.66 -7.31 -1.02
C ALA A 191 -8.33 -8.41 -2.03
N GLY A 192 -7.34 -8.19 -2.90
CA GLY A 192 -6.92 -9.19 -3.89
C GLY A 192 -6.36 -10.46 -3.25
N GLY A 193 -5.67 -10.32 -2.12
CA GLY A 193 -5.17 -11.43 -1.30
C GLY A 193 -6.24 -12.13 -0.44
N LEU A 194 -7.48 -11.61 -0.36
CA LEU A 194 -8.48 -12.08 0.61
C LEU A 194 -8.84 -13.56 0.42
N HIS A 195 -8.90 -14.04 -0.82
CA HIS A 195 -9.20 -15.45 -1.14
C HIS A 195 -8.22 -16.45 -0.50
N HIS A 196 -6.99 -16.06 -0.19
CA HIS A 196 -6.04 -16.91 0.56
C HIS A 196 -6.43 -17.10 2.03
N ASN A 197 -7.40 -16.33 2.53
CA ASN A 197 -7.94 -16.46 3.88
C ASN A 197 -9.25 -17.28 3.92
N ALA A 198 -9.77 -17.70 2.76
CA ALA A 198 -10.94 -18.57 2.64
C ALA A 198 -10.59 -20.01 3.03
N VAL A 199 -10.40 -20.21 4.34
CA VAL A 199 -10.17 -21.51 4.99
C VAL A 199 -11.22 -21.77 6.04
N GLY A 200 -11.36 -23.05 6.40
CA GLY A 200 -12.21 -23.48 7.51
C GLY A 200 -12.00 -22.63 8.76
N GLY A 201 -13.07 -22.05 9.29
CA GLY A 201 -13.07 -21.22 10.50
C GLY A 201 -12.90 -19.71 10.26
N ASN A 202 -12.60 -19.28 9.03
CA ASN A 202 -12.43 -17.87 8.67
C ASN A 202 -13.59 -17.31 7.83
N GLU A 203 -14.64 -18.07 7.58
CA GLU A 203 -15.72 -17.75 6.64
C GLU A 203 -16.39 -16.41 6.98
N ARG A 204 -16.72 -16.20 8.26
CA ARG A 204 -17.31 -14.94 8.73
C ARG A 204 -16.39 -13.74 8.55
N MET A 205 -15.09 -13.91 8.79
CA MET A 205 -14.10 -12.85 8.59
C MET A 205 -13.95 -12.53 7.10
N VAL A 206 -13.86 -13.55 6.26
CA VAL A 206 -13.72 -13.40 4.81
C VAL A 206 -14.96 -12.72 4.22
N ALA A 207 -16.17 -13.17 4.55
CA ALA A 207 -17.40 -12.53 4.09
C ALA A 207 -17.50 -11.07 4.58
N HIS A 208 -17.11 -10.80 5.83
CA HIS A 208 -17.09 -9.44 6.37
C HIS A 208 -16.13 -8.52 5.60
N LEU A 209 -14.89 -8.98 5.35
CA LEU A 209 -13.89 -8.22 4.60
C LEU A 209 -14.27 -8.08 3.13
N ALA A 210 -14.84 -9.11 2.51
CA ALA A 210 -15.34 -9.05 1.14
C ALA A 210 -16.43 -7.98 1.02
N ALA A 211 -17.39 -7.96 1.95
CA ALA A 211 -18.43 -6.94 1.99
C ALA A 211 -17.90 -5.54 2.35
N LYS A 212 -16.71 -5.41 2.95
CA LYS A 212 -16.02 -4.12 3.15
C LYS A 212 -15.33 -3.64 1.87
N TYR A 213 -14.68 -4.54 1.14
CA TYR A 213 -13.86 -4.19 -0.02
C TYR A 213 -14.63 -4.12 -1.34
N HIS A 214 -15.72 -4.89 -1.48
CA HIS A 214 -16.48 -4.96 -2.72
C HIS A 214 -16.95 -3.60 -3.25
N PRO A 215 -17.52 -2.68 -2.44
CA PRO A 215 -17.95 -1.36 -2.93
C PRO A 215 -16.79 -0.49 -3.44
N VAL A 216 -15.56 -0.77 -3.01
CA VAL A 216 -14.38 0.03 -3.37
C VAL A 216 -13.88 -0.30 -4.78
N VAL A 217 -14.24 -1.47 -5.33
CA VAL A 217 -13.87 -1.81 -6.72
C VAL A 217 -14.46 -0.81 -7.71
N ALA A 218 -15.75 -0.47 -7.57
CA ALA A 218 -16.41 0.52 -8.41
C ALA A 218 -15.75 1.91 -8.28
N ILE A 219 -15.31 2.28 -7.08
CA ILE A 219 -14.62 3.55 -6.84
C ILE A 219 -13.31 3.64 -7.62
N PHE A 220 -12.51 2.57 -7.63
CA PHE A 220 -11.30 2.53 -8.46
C PHE A 220 -11.61 2.49 -9.96
N GLN A 221 -12.67 1.79 -10.38
CA GLN A 221 -13.08 1.77 -11.79
C GLN A 221 -13.52 3.15 -12.27
N ASP A 222 -14.33 3.85 -11.49
CA ASP A 222 -14.82 5.19 -11.79
C ASP A 222 -13.66 6.20 -11.86
N GLU A 223 -12.73 6.16 -10.89
CA GLU A 223 -11.55 7.03 -10.90
C GLU A 223 -10.62 6.71 -12.07
N LEU A 224 -10.41 5.43 -12.39
CA LEU A 224 -9.60 5.03 -13.52
C LEU A 224 -10.18 5.56 -14.84
N ALA A 225 -11.49 5.49 -15.01
CA ALA A 225 -12.17 6.01 -16.19
C ALA A 225 -12.11 7.54 -16.26
N ALA A 226 -12.32 8.23 -15.13
CA ALA A 226 -12.35 9.68 -15.07
C ALA A 226 -10.96 10.32 -15.22
N ASN A 227 -9.91 9.62 -14.80
CA ASN A 227 -8.54 10.14 -14.72
C ASN A 227 -7.52 9.28 -15.47
N TYR A 228 -7.98 8.61 -16.52
CA TYR A 228 -7.21 7.60 -17.28
C TYR A 228 -5.84 8.10 -17.71
N GLU A 229 -5.79 9.26 -18.39
CA GLU A 229 -4.54 9.80 -18.95
C GLU A 229 -3.51 10.09 -17.86
N ALA A 230 -3.95 10.67 -16.72
CA ALA A 230 -3.04 10.98 -15.62
C ALA A 230 -2.49 9.72 -14.94
N ILE A 231 -3.28 8.65 -14.87
CA ILE A 231 -2.83 7.36 -14.34
C ILE A 231 -1.93 6.66 -15.36
N ARG A 232 -2.30 6.68 -16.64
CA ARG A 232 -1.58 6.03 -17.73
C ARG A 232 -0.15 6.55 -17.85
N VAL A 233 0.10 7.84 -17.67
CA VAL A 233 1.47 8.39 -17.73
C VAL A 233 2.38 7.91 -16.60
N LEU A 234 1.82 7.41 -15.49
CA LEU A 234 2.59 6.90 -14.36
C LEU A 234 2.99 5.43 -14.49
N VAL A 235 2.41 4.69 -15.42
CA VAL A 235 2.60 3.23 -15.57
C VAL A 235 2.98 2.86 -17.01
N SER A 236 3.56 1.68 -17.17
CA SER A 236 3.78 1.07 -18.49
C SER A 236 2.45 0.56 -19.08
N ASP A 237 2.42 0.29 -20.40
CA ASP A 237 1.27 -0.36 -21.05
C ASP A 237 0.89 -1.70 -20.40
N ALA A 238 1.91 -2.51 -20.07
CA ALA A 238 1.70 -3.79 -19.41
C ALA A 238 1.15 -3.61 -17.98
N GLY A 239 1.66 -2.61 -17.24
CA GLY A 239 1.15 -2.27 -15.92
C GLY A 239 -0.29 -1.78 -15.95
N MET A 240 -0.63 -0.94 -16.93
CA MET A 240 -2.00 -0.47 -17.15
C MET A 240 -2.95 -1.62 -17.44
N ALA A 241 -2.58 -2.51 -18.38
CA ALA A 241 -3.37 -3.70 -18.70
C ALA A 241 -3.54 -4.62 -17.49
N GLU A 242 -2.52 -4.75 -16.63
CA GLU A 242 -2.66 -5.50 -15.38
C GLU A 242 -3.65 -4.82 -14.42
N ILE A 243 -3.58 -3.51 -14.23
CA ILE A 243 -4.51 -2.75 -13.36
C ILE A 243 -5.96 -2.99 -13.80
N GLU A 244 -6.26 -2.82 -15.09
CA GLU A 244 -7.60 -3.03 -15.66
C GLU A 244 -8.09 -4.49 -15.47
N LEU A 245 -7.20 -5.45 -15.76
CA LEU A 245 -7.50 -6.87 -15.57
C LEU A 245 -7.77 -7.19 -14.09
N LYS A 246 -6.98 -6.66 -13.15
CA LYS A 246 -7.20 -6.92 -11.72
C LYS A 246 -8.52 -6.32 -11.25
N LEU A 247 -8.86 -5.11 -11.68
CA LEU A 247 -10.12 -4.46 -11.31
C LEU A 247 -11.34 -5.26 -11.79
N SER A 248 -11.33 -5.72 -13.04
CA SER A 248 -12.42 -6.55 -13.56
C SER A 248 -12.59 -7.85 -12.76
N LEU A 249 -11.50 -8.56 -12.48
CA LEU A 249 -11.54 -9.84 -11.75
C LEU A 249 -11.89 -9.69 -10.26
N LEU A 250 -11.56 -8.55 -9.65
CA LEU A 250 -11.77 -8.32 -8.22
C LEU A 250 -13.25 -8.21 -7.85
N SER A 251 -14.06 -7.59 -8.70
CA SER A 251 -15.50 -7.44 -8.46
C SER A 251 -16.15 -8.82 -8.28
N ASP A 252 -15.99 -9.69 -9.27
CA ASP A 252 -16.57 -11.04 -9.26
C ASP A 252 -16.05 -11.87 -8.09
N ARG A 253 -14.74 -11.81 -7.82
CA ARG A 253 -14.11 -12.57 -6.74
C ARG A 253 -14.62 -12.13 -5.37
N LEU A 254 -14.71 -10.82 -5.11
CA LEU A 254 -15.22 -10.30 -3.84
C LEU A 254 -16.72 -10.57 -3.70
N GLY A 255 -17.47 -10.52 -4.80
CA GLY A 255 -18.90 -10.86 -4.82
C GLY A 255 -19.14 -12.31 -4.42
N ALA A 256 -18.38 -13.25 -4.99
CA ALA A 256 -18.44 -14.66 -4.63
C ALA A 256 -18.08 -14.90 -3.16
N LEU A 257 -17.06 -14.22 -2.63
CA LEU A 257 -16.64 -14.35 -1.22
C LEU A 257 -17.64 -13.72 -0.24
N ALA A 258 -18.36 -12.67 -0.65
CA ALA A 258 -19.41 -12.07 0.18
C ALA A 258 -20.69 -12.93 0.20
N GLY A 259 -21.00 -13.62 -0.91
CA GLY A 259 -22.17 -14.47 -1.06
C GLY A 259 -22.04 -15.89 -0.48
N ALA A 260 -20.83 -16.39 -0.26
CA ALA A 260 -20.57 -17.75 0.23
C ALA A 260 -21.00 -18.03 1.69
N THR A 261 -21.67 -17.08 2.35
CA THR A 261 -22.20 -17.22 3.73
C THR A 261 -23.69 -16.90 3.85
N ALA A 262 -24.41 -16.80 2.73
CA ALA A 262 -25.88 -16.69 2.72
C ALA A 262 -26.53 -18.08 2.71
#